data_AF-A0A5C8ZEJ8-F1
#
_entry.id   AF-A0A5C8ZEJ8-F1
#
_cell.length_a   1.000
_cell.length_b   1.000
_cell.length_c   1.000
_cell.angle_alpha   90.00
_cell.angle_beta   90.00
_cell.angle_gamma   90.00
#
_symmetry.space_group_name_H-M   'P 1'
#
loop_
_entity.id
_entity.type
_entity.pdbx_description
1 polymer ?
#
loop_
_entity_poly.entity_id
_entity_poly.type
_entity_poly.pdbx_seq_one_letter_code
_entity_poly.pdbx_strand_id
1 'polypeptide(L)'
;MSRATDEEALADARCLVSMVVDFLAEGEWETVANLTSGQRLSADQLEARVRDLPFPLVRMPAGAVDEIEVEPAVPRPAKTPGKRQRRRFAAVAPLWTAAGKSRWVLELTVRELSGGFLEAQVDGLHPALEGAPDHLPRAAEGERAMELKRAKRAKRAKRAKRAKRAKRAERAERAERAKKAERAGARKQDGRPRWKTRAAEVVGRVPVDGAGRALHSGDVVAQLQLCLDDVRSQLERERLSLADIHEIAVRTSDFPAARAQAEVLGRWQREHGAWERTSFEVVDALEPGGAVVEVEVHATHYELVAGELPETTPNTSVPEHLRPALRAELDALARGDRPDHLYWVEEYGDDGATLVVQPEAIWDHRETDASQQDDGSWWVVLPLWTELECPSDLSAEVEIDLSGTVIIHTVHIM
;
A
#
# COMPACT_ATOMS: atom_id res chain seq x y z
N MET A 1 27.12 35.86 -3.20
CA MET A 1 25.65 35.92 -3.23
C MET A 1 24.97 35.54 -1.90
N SER A 2 25.65 35.52 -0.73
CA SER A 2 25.04 35.02 0.53
C SER A 2 24.57 36.10 1.53
N ARG A 3 25.15 37.30 1.57
CA ARG A 3 24.78 38.33 2.57
C ARG A 3 23.41 38.99 2.31
N ALA A 4 23.06 39.26 1.06
CA ALA A 4 21.77 39.87 0.72
C ALA A 4 20.58 39.03 1.21
N THR A 5 20.74 37.70 1.27
CA THR A 5 19.68 36.79 1.71
C THR A 5 19.52 36.70 3.23
N ASP A 6 20.50 37.16 4.02
CA ASP A 6 20.41 37.11 5.49
C ASP A 6 19.72 38.37 6.05
N GLU A 7 19.99 39.55 5.48
CA GLU A 7 19.30 40.79 5.84
C GLU A 7 17.82 40.77 5.45
N GLU A 8 17.48 40.24 4.27
CA GLU A 8 16.10 40.03 3.82
C GLU A 8 15.34 39.10 4.77
N ALA A 9 15.95 37.97 5.16
CA ALA A 9 15.33 37.04 6.10
C ALA A 9 15.17 37.61 7.52
N LEU A 10 16.06 38.52 7.95
CA LEU A 10 15.89 39.26 9.21
C LEU A 10 14.75 40.29 9.11
N ALA A 11 14.60 40.96 7.97
CA ALA A 11 13.50 41.89 7.74
C ALA A 11 12.14 41.15 7.73
N ASP A 12 12.06 40.01 7.04
CA ASP A 12 10.86 39.18 7.02
C ASP A 12 10.50 38.64 8.41
N ALA A 13 11.51 38.24 9.19
CA ALA A 13 11.30 37.81 10.57
C ALA A 13 10.77 38.95 11.46
N ARG A 14 11.30 40.18 11.33
CA ARG A 14 10.76 41.36 12.03
C ARG A 14 9.32 41.66 11.64
N CYS A 15 8.99 41.54 10.35
CA CYS A 15 7.63 41.73 9.85
C CYS A 15 6.66 40.70 10.45
N LEU A 16 7.04 39.42 10.49
CA LEU A 16 6.23 38.38 11.14
C LEU A 16 6.02 38.66 12.63
N VAL A 17 7.07 39.05 13.34
CA VAL A 17 6.97 39.36 14.77
C VAL A 17 6.08 40.59 15.03
N SER A 18 6.17 41.62 14.18
CA SER A 18 5.27 42.78 14.20
C SER A 18 3.80 42.34 14.11
N MET A 19 3.47 41.49 13.14
CA MET A 19 2.10 40.98 12.97
C MET A 19 1.60 40.23 14.21
N VAL A 20 2.46 39.40 14.82
CA VAL A 20 2.09 38.67 16.05
C VAL A 20 1.81 39.65 17.21
N VAL A 21 2.60 40.71 17.36
CA VAL A 21 2.37 41.75 18.38
C VAL A 21 1.05 42.48 18.16
N ASP A 22 0.72 42.83 16.91
CA ASP A 22 -0.53 43.50 16.59
C ASP A 22 -1.75 42.60 16.85
N PHE A 23 -1.70 41.33 16.46
CA PHE A 23 -2.78 40.37 16.77
C PHE A 23 -2.97 40.16 18.27
N LEU A 24 -1.89 40.15 19.07
CA LEU A 24 -1.98 40.10 20.53
C LEU A 24 -2.65 41.36 21.10
N ALA A 25 -2.39 42.53 20.52
CA ALA A 25 -3.02 43.78 20.95
C ALA A 25 -4.52 43.86 20.59
N GLU A 26 -4.93 43.19 19.52
CA GLU A 26 -6.31 43.11 19.05
C GLU A 26 -7.14 42.03 19.74
N GLY A 27 -6.50 41.14 20.49
CA GLY A 27 -7.16 39.99 21.12
C GLY A 27 -7.45 38.83 20.16
N GLU A 28 -6.74 38.78 19.03
CA GLU A 28 -6.87 37.76 17.99
C GLU A 28 -6.06 36.48 18.36
N TRP A 29 -6.38 35.87 19.51
CA TRP A 29 -5.59 34.78 20.11
C TRP A 29 -5.51 33.53 19.23
N GLU A 30 -6.61 33.18 18.54
CA GLU A 30 -6.64 32.05 17.62
C GLU A 30 -5.76 32.29 16.40
N THR A 31 -5.74 33.52 15.88
CA THR A 31 -4.87 33.92 14.77
C THR A 31 -3.40 33.83 15.18
N VAL A 32 -3.04 34.30 16.38
CA VAL A 32 -1.69 34.11 16.94
C VAL A 32 -1.37 32.62 17.11
N ALA A 33 -2.33 31.81 17.53
CA ALA A 33 -2.11 30.39 17.71
C ALA A 33 -1.87 29.64 16.40
N ASN A 34 -2.61 29.99 15.36
CA ASN A 34 -2.48 29.42 14.03
C ASN A 34 -1.18 29.86 13.33
N LEU A 35 -0.73 31.10 13.54
CA LEU A 35 0.56 31.58 13.06
C LEU A 35 1.76 30.96 13.80
N THR A 36 1.50 30.25 14.91
CA THR A 36 2.53 29.66 15.76
C THR A 36 2.41 28.15 15.89
N SER A 37 2.53 27.40 14.79
CA SER A 37 2.33 25.94 14.74
C SER A 37 3.41 25.10 15.46
N GLY A 38 3.38 25.07 16.78
CA GLY A 38 4.24 24.19 17.58
C GLY A 38 4.31 24.58 19.04
N GLN A 39 3.19 25.09 19.55
CA GLN A 39 3.13 25.95 20.71
C GLN A 39 3.67 25.33 22.01
N ARG A 40 4.29 26.20 22.82
CA ARG A 40 4.43 25.99 24.27
C ARG A 40 3.27 26.58 25.06
N LEU A 41 2.51 27.52 24.46
CA LEU A 41 1.39 28.23 25.07
C LEU A 41 0.18 28.21 24.13
N SER A 42 -0.92 27.61 24.57
CA SER A 42 -2.24 27.64 23.89
C SER A 42 -2.83 29.05 23.82
N ALA A 43 -3.84 29.27 22.97
CA ALA A 43 -4.60 30.52 22.91
C ALA A 43 -5.09 30.97 24.30
N ASP A 44 -5.70 30.07 25.07
CA ASP A 44 -6.14 30.33 26.45
C ASP A 44 -5.00 30.77 27.38
N GLN A 45 -3.81 30.17 27.22
CA GLN A 45 -2.64 30.53 28.03
C GLN A 45 -2.06 31.88 27.62
N LEU A 46 -2.11 32.25 26.35
CA LEU A 46 -1.71 33.57 25.86
C LEU A 46 -2.70 34.62 26.37
N GLU A 47 -4.00 34.37 26.24
CA GLU A 47 -5.05 35.26 26.73
C GLU A 47 -4.90 35.48 28.24
N ALA A 48 -4.77 34.41 29.04
CA ALA A 48 -4.59 34.52 30.48
C ALA A 48 -3.38 35.38 30.85
N ARG A 49 -2.23 35.19 30.16
CA ARG A 49 -1.03 35.98 30.45
C ARG A 49 -1.13 37.44 30.03
N VAL A 50 -1.80 37.74 28.92
CA VAL A 50 -2.02 39.13 28.50
C VAL A 50 -3.04 39.83 29.42
N ARG A 51 -4.07 39.11 29.85
CA ARG A 51 -5.06 39.59 30.82
C ARG A 51 -4.43 39.92 32.19
N ASP A 52 -3.39 39.18 32.59
CA ASP A 52 -2.63 39.43 33.81
C ASP A 52 -1.67 40.62 33.73
N LEU A 53 -1.54 41.26 32.55
CA LEU A 53 -0.75 42.48 32.43
C LEU A 53 -1.43 43.64 33.17
N PRO A 54 -0.66 44.53 33.82
CA PRO A 54 -1.24 45.66 34.57
C PRO A 54 -1.80 46.76 33.67
N PHE A 55 -1.83 46.55 32.35
CA PHE A 55 -2.23 47.51 31.34
C PHE A 55 -2.76 46.81 30.08
N PRO A 56 -3.66 47.46 29.31
CA PRO A 56 -4.05 46.97 27.99
C PRO A 56 -2.91 47.17 26.99
N LEU A 57 -2.72 46.18 26.12
CA LEU A 57 -1.82 46.31 24.98
C LEU A 57 -2.45 47.19 23.89
N VAL A 58 -1.62 47.92 23.17
CA VAL A 58 -2.02 48.66 21.95
C VAL A 58 -1.15 48.22 20.77
N ARG A 59 -1.64 48.43 19.55
CA ARG A 59 -0.89 48.16 18.32
C ARG A 59 0.48 48.84 18.36
N MET A 60 1.47 48.18 17.76
CA MET A 60 2.81 48.72 17.69
C MET A 60 2.83 50.04 16.88
N PRO A 61 3.45 51.12 17.38
CA PRO A 61 3.55 52.37 16.63
C PRO A 61 4.28 52.22 15.30
N ALA A 62 3.85 52.98 14.28
CA ALA A 62 4.55 53.02 13.00
C ALA A 62 6.01 53.46 13.20
N GLY A 63 6.96 52.61 12.77
CA GLY A 63 8.40 52.83 12.95
C GLY A 63 9.04 52.08 14.12
N ALA A 64 8.26 51.46 15.00
CA ALA A 64 8.80 50.68 16.13
C ALA A 64 9.24 49.25 15.76
N VAL A 65 9.07 48.84 14.49
CA VAL A 65 9.55 47.54 13.96
C VAL A 65 11.06 47.40 14.12
N ASP A 66 11.80 48.51 14.03
CA ASP A 66 13.27 48.52 14.19
C ASP A 66 13.72 48.26 15.64
N GLU A 67 12.80 48.33 16.61
CA GLU A 67 13.05 47.99 18.01
C GLU A 67 12.92 46.48 18.30
N ILE A 68 12.51 45.68 17.32
CA ILE A 68 12.46 44.23 17.43
C ILE A 68 13.89 43.68 17.25
N GLU A 69 14.42 43.14 18.34
CA GLU A 69 15.72 42.46 18.36
C GLU A 69 15.54 41.08 17.72
N VAL A 70 16.21 40.83 16.60
CA VAL A 70 16.19 39.53 15.92
C VAL A 70 17.62 39.07 15.74
N GLU A 71 17.97 37.96 16.37
CA GLU A 71 19.28 37.35 16.29
C GLU A 71 19.21 35.99 15.58
N PRO A 72 20.16 35.68 14.67
CA PRO A 72 20.26 34.35 14.09
C PRO A 72 20.58 33.34 15.20
N ALA A 73 19.72 32.34 15.38
CA ALA A 73 19.94 31.30 16.37
C ALA A 73 21.10 30.39 15.93
N VAL A 74 21.96 30.00 16.88
CA VAL A 74 23.15 29.18 16.58
C VAL A 74 22.75 27.93 15.78
N PRO A 75 23.27 27.76 14.55
CA PRO A 75 22.88 26.66 13.69
C PRO A 75 23.20 25.32 14.35
N ARG A 76 22.18 24.48 14.58
CA ARG A 76 22.40 23.07 14.97
C ARG A 76 22.91 22.31 13.74
N PRO A 77 24.05 21.60 13.81
CA PRO A 77 24.59 20.87 12.66
C PRO A 77 23.52 19.94 12.09
N ALA A 78 23.33 19.99 10.77
CA ALA A 78 22.37 19.15 10.08
C ALA A 78 22.69 17.68 10.37
N LYS A 79 21.67 16.89 10.77
CA LYS A 79 21.83 15.46 11.02
C LYS A 79 22.06 14.65 9.74
N THR A 80 21.78 15.23 8.58
CA THR A 80 21.86 14.58 7.27
C THR A 80 22.64 15.49 6.31
N PRO A 81 23.72 14.99 5.68
CA PRO A 81 24.44 15.73 4.64
C PRO A 81 23.50 16.05 3.47
N GLY A 82 23.59 17.25 2.90
CA GLY A 82 22.86 17.64 1.68
C GLY A 82 21.48 18.29 1.87
N LYS A 83 20.91 18.31 3.08
CA LYS A 83 19.69 19.11 3.34
C LYS A 83 20.04 20.55 3.67
N ARG A 84 19.42 21.51 2.96
CA ARG A 84 19.52 22.95 3.27
C ARG A 84 19.10 23.17 4.73
N GLN A 85 19.98 23.80 5.50
CA GLN A 85 19.72 24.08 6.90
C GLN A 85 18.61 25.13 7.01
N ARG A 86 17.50 24.78 7.65
CA ARG A 86 16.42 25.73 7.92
C ARG A 86 16.92 26.81 8.88
N ARG A 87 16.76 28.08 8.50
CA ARG A 87 17.14 29.21 9.33
C ARG A 87 16.23 29.29 10.54
N ARG A 88 16.80 29.75 11.65
CA ARG A 88 16.10 29.98 12.91
C ARG A 88 16.57 31.30 13.47
N PHE A 89 15.64 32.08 13.97
CA PHE A 89 15.89 33.37 14.59
C PHE A 89 15.30 33.38 15.99
N ALA A 90 16.01 33.94 16.95
CA ALA A 90 15.45 34.33 18.23
C ALA A 90 15.03 35.79 18.10
N ALA A 91 13.79 36.11 18.47
CA ALA A 91 13.25 37.44 18.41
C ALA A 91 12.75 37.88 19.79
N VAL A 92 13.07 39.10 20.17
CA VAL A 92 12.56 39.76 21.38
C VAL A 92 11.88 41.04 20.93
N ALA A 93 10.56 41.09 21.11
CA ALA A 93 9.76 42.25 20.78
C ALA A 93 9.29 42.96 22.06
N PRO A 94 9.47 44.28 22.18
CA PRO A 94 8.78 45.04 23.21
C PRO A 94 7.28 44.99 23.00
N LEU A 95 6.51 45.29 24.05
CA LEU A 95 5.06 45.49 23.95
C LEU A 95 4.68 46.94 24.26
N TRP A 96 3.60 47.44 23.66
CA TRP A 96 3.16 48.82 23.81
C TRP A 96 1.82 48.94 24.53
N THR A 97 1.64 50.09 25.18
CA THR A 97 0.43 50.48 25.89
C THR A 97 0.04 51.89 25.50
N ALA A 98 -1.14 52.36 25.94
CA ALA A 98 -1.51 53.77 25.78
C ALA A 98 -0.51 54.76 26.41
N ALA A 99 0.30 54.33 27.38
CA ALA A 99 1.35 55.12 28.02
C ALA A 99 2.70 55.06 27.27
N GLY A 100 2.78 54.31 26.17
CA GLY A 100 4.01 54.09 25.40
C GLY A 100 4.59 52.69 25.57
N LYS A 101 5.89 52.55 25.28
CA LYS A 101 6.64 51.29 25.35
C LYS A 101 6.61 50.72 26.77
N SER A 102 6.21 49.48 26.92
CA SER A 102 6.13 48.80 28.21
C SER A 102 7.45 48.12 28.57
N ARG A 103 7.60 47.80 29.86
CA ARG A 103 8.70 46.93 30.34
C ARG A 103 8.51 45.46 29.98
N TRP A 104 7.42 45.06 29.33
CA TRP A 104 7.18 43.65 28.99
C TRP A 104 7.67 43.35 27.59
N VAL A 105 8.24 42.15 27.44
CA VAL A 105 8.77 41.66 26.18
C VAL A 105 8.15 40.32 25.83
N LEU A 106 7.94 40.13 24.53
CA LEU A 106 7.51 38.88 23.91
C LEU A 106 8.74 38.21 23.30
N GLU A 107 9.04 36.99 23.75
CA GLU A 107 10.10 36.16 23.18
C GLU A 107 9.50 35.19 22.17
N LEU A 108 10.08 35.15 20.97
CA LEU A 108 9.67 34.22 19.91
C LEU A 108 10.87 33.53 19.27
N THR A 109 10.65 32.30 18.84
CA THR A 109 11.52 31.61 17.87
C THR A 109 10.87 31.67 16.50
N VAL A 110 11.50 32.31 15.52
CA VAL A 110 11.06 32.30 14.12
C VAL A 110 11.83 31.24 13.33
N ARG A 111 11.14 30.47 12.50
CA ARG A 111 11.72 29.38 11.69
C ARG A 111 11.32 29.51 10.24
N GLU A 112 12.28 29.27 9.35
CA GLU A 112 12.02 29.16 7.93
C GLU A 112 11.57 27.73 7.60
N LEU A 113 10.39 27.60 7.00
CA LEU A 113 9.82 26.36 6.48
C LEU A 113 10.29 26.11 5.03
N SER A 114 9.95 24.94 4.49
CA SER A 114 10.13 24.66 3.07
C SER A 114 9.27 25.62 2.24
N GLY A 115 9.85 26.24 1.21
CA GLY A 115 9.15 27.19 0.35
C GLY A 115 9.31 28.66 0.74
N GLY A 116 10.15 28.99 1.73
CA GLY A 116 10.42 30.38 2.14
C GLY A 116 9.41 30.97 3.12
N PHE A 117 8.40 30.19 3.52
CA PHE A 117 7.45 30.62 4.55
C PHE A 117 8.11 30.71 5.92
N LEU A 118 7.74 31.72 6.70
CA LEU A 118 8.18 31.88 8.09
C LEU A 118 7.08 31.45 9.06
N GLU A 119 7.51 30.81 10.14
CA GLU A 119 6.66 30.34 11.23
C GLU A 119 7.23 30.90 12.54
N ALA A 120 6.38 31.53 13.37
CA ALA A 120 6.78 32.02 14.68
C ALA A 120 6.44 30.98 15.77
N GLN A 121 7.10 31.03 16.91
CA GLN A 121 6.74 30.23 18.08
C GLN A 121 6.90 31.12 19.30
N VAL A 122 5.80 31.42 20.02
CA VAL A 122 5.89 32.19 21.27
C VAL A 122 6.56 31.32 22.34
N ASP A 123 7.73 31.76 22.79
CA ASP A 123 8.51 31.09 23.82
C ASP A 123 8.19 31.62 25.22
N GLY A 124 7.88 32.92 25.34
CA GLY A 124 7.61 33.57 26.62
C GLY A 124 7.05 34.98 26.51
N LEU A 125 6.44 35.41 27.62
CA LEU A 125 5.97 36.77 27.87
C LEU A 125 6.37 37.11 29.31
N HIS A 126 7.26 38.07 29.51
CA HIS A 126 7.79 38.44 30.83
C HIS A 126 8.28 39.90 30.88
N PRO A 127 8.46 40.49 32.06
CA PRO A 127 9.14 41.77 32.18
C PRO A 127 10.59 41.66 31.67
N ALA A 128 11.06 42.67 30.95
CA ALA A 128 12.45 42.92 30.67
C ALA A 128 13.18 43.04 32.02
N LEU A 129 14.17 42.18 32.23
CA LEU A 129 15.02 42.25 33.41
C LEU A 129 15.90 43.50 33.29
N GLU A 130 15.47 44.61 33.88
CA GLU A 130 16.29 45.81 34.01
C GLU A 130 17.47 45.51 34.94
N GLY A 131 18.66 45.38 34.36
CA GLY A 131 19.93 45.32 35.09
C GLY A 131 20.23 43.99 35.76
N ALA A 132 21.00 43.13 35.09
CA ALA A 132 21.83 42.17 35.82
C ALA A 132 23.02 42.94 36.43
N PRO A 133 23.15 43.06 37.76
CA PRO A 133 24.33 43.68 38.36
C PRO A 133 25.57 42.80 38.14
N ASP A 134 26.55 43.36 37.44
CA ASP A 134 27.78 42.69 37.00
C ASP A 134 28.85 42.55 38.11
N HIS A 135 28.46 42.52 39.39
CA HIS A 135 29.43 42.46 40.48
C HIS A 135 28.78 42.07 41.81
N LEU A 136 28.82 40.77 42.11
CA LEU A 136 28.85 40.27 43.48
C LEU A 136 29.90 39.15 43.61
N PRO A 137 30.53 38.99 44.80
CA PRO A 137 31.85 38.40 44.95
C PRO A 137 31.81 36.87 44.81
N ARG A 138 32.38 36.38 43.71
CA ARG A 138 32.22 34.99 43.23
C ARG A 138 33.24 33.96 43.75
N ALA A 139 34.12 34.32 44.67
CA ALA A 139 35.24 33.45 45.02
C ALA A 139 34.87 32.31 45.98
N ALA A 140 34.04 32.54 47.01
CA ALA A 140 33.79 31.54 48.05
C ALA A 140 32.58 30.61 47.74
N GLU A 141 31.54 31.12 47.09
CA GLU A 141 30.39 30.29 46.66
C GLU A 141 30.69 29.51 45.37
N GLY A 142 31.61 30.01 44.53
CA GLY A 142 32.05 29.35 43.30
C GLY A 142 32.68 27.99 43.55
N GLU A 143 33.44 27.84 44.64
CA GLU A 143 34.12 26.59 44.97
C GLU A 143 33.13 25.52 45.47
N ARG A 144 32.23 25.86 46.40
CA ARG A 144 31.15 24.96 46.84
C ARG A 144 30.21 24.59 45.69
N ALA A 145 29.89 25.55 44.81
CA ALA A 145 29.12 25.28 43.61
C ALA A 145 29.88 24.39 42.61
N MET A 146 31.19 24.55 42.47
CA MET A 146 32.03 23.68 41.63
C MET A 146 32.13 22.26 42.19
N GLU A 147 32.29 22.08 43.50
CA GLU A 147 32.27 20.75 44.13
C GLU A 147 30.92 20.06 43.95
N LEU A 148 29.81 20.78 44.17
CA LEU A 148 28.48 20.25 43.92
C LEU A 148 28.28 19.87 42.43
N LYS A 149 28.81 20.69 41.50
CA LYS A 149 28.80 20.39 40.06
C LYS A 149 29.66 19.16 39.74
N ARG A 150 30.85 19.00 40.33
CA ARG A 150 31.72 17.82 40.17
C ARG A 150 31.05 16.56 40.71
N ALA A 151 30.44 16.63 41.89
CA ALA A 151 29.68 15.51 42.48
C ALA A 151 28.47 15.13 41.62
N LYS A 152 27.71 16.11 41.11
CA LYS A 152 26.58 15.87 40.18
C LYS A 152 27.06 15.25 38.86
N ARG A 153 28.18 15.71 38.30
CA ARG A 153 28.80 15.13 37.10
C ARG A 153 29.24 13.68 37.33
N ALA A 154 29.86 13.39 38.48
CA ALA A 154 30.25 12.02 38.85
C ALA A 154 29.04 11.08 39.00
N LYS A 155 27.94 11.53 39.64
CA LYS A 155 26.68 10.78 39.73
C LYS A 155 26.06 10.54 38.34
N ARG A 156 26.03 11.55 37.48
CA ARG A 156 25.55 11.41 36.08
C ARG A 156 26.40 10.43 35.27
N ALA A 157 27.73 10.47 35.42
CA ALA A 157 28.64 9.54 34.76
C ALA A 157 28.41 8.08 35.22
N LYS A 158 28.20 7.85 36.53
CA LYS A 158 27.86 6.51 37.05
C LYS A 158 26.51 6.02 36.51
N ARG A 159 25.48 6.86 36.48
CA ARG A 159 24.17 6.52 35.88
C ARG A 159 24.27 6.21 34.39
N ALA A 160 25.04 7.00 33.63
CA ALA A 160 25.29 6.75 32.22
C ALA A 160 26.01 5.42 31.96
N LYS A 161 27.00 5.06 32.79
CA LYS A 161 27.66 3.74 32.71
C LYS A 161 26.69 2.59 32.99
N ARG A 162 25.81 2.71 34.00
CA ARG A 162 24.77 1.71 34.30
C ARG A 162 23.77 1.55 33.15
N ALA A 163 23.28 2.66 32.59
CA ALA A 163 22.38 2.65 31.44
C ALA A 163 23.02 2.00 30.20
N LYS A 164 24.30 2.28 29.93
CA LYS A 164 25.04 1.61 28.83
C LYS A 164 25.17 0.09 29.05
N ARG A 165 25.37 -0.36 30.28
CA ARG A 165 25.42 -1.80 30.61
C ARG A 165 24.05 -2.47 30.43
N ALA A 166 22.98 -1.85 30.91
CA ALA A 166 21.62 -2.35 30.72
C ALA A 166 21.27 -2.48 29.24
N LYS A 167 21.54 -1.46 28.42
CA LYS A 167 21.32 -1.52 26.96
C LYS A 167 22.13 -2.61 26.26
N ARG A 168 23.35 -2.92 26.74
CA ARG A 168 24.15 -4.03 26.20
C ARG A 168 23.57 -5.39 26.56
N ALA A 169 23.07 -5.55 27.78
CA ALA A 169 22.41 -6.78 28.22
C ALA A 169 21.12 -7.04 27.43
N GLU A 170 20.28 -6.01 27.27
CA GLU A 170 19.04 -6.09 26.47
C GLU A 170 19.33 -6.47 24.99
N ARG A 171 20.37 -5.87 24.40
CA ARG A 171 20.79 -6.24 23.03
C ARG A 171 21.28 -7.68 22.93
N ALA A 172 22.00 -8.17 23.93
CA ALA A 172 22.45 -9.56 23.97
C ALA A 172 21.26 -10.53 24.10
N GLU A 173 20.29 -10.22 24.97
CA GLU A 173 19.07 -11.02 25.12
C GLU A 173 18.24 -11.03 23.84
N ARG A 174 18.08 -9.88 23.17
CA ARG A 174 17.38 -9.80 21.88
C ARG A 174 18.08 -10.62 20.80
N ALA A 175 19.42 -10.62 20.77
CA ALA A 175 20.20 -11.43 19.84
C ALA A 175 20.02 -12.95 20.11
N GLU A 176 20.01 -13.37 21.37
CA GLU A 176 19.75 -14.77 21.74
C GLU A 176 18.31 -15.20 21.39
N ARG A 177 17.32 -14.34 21.63
CA ARG A 177 15.92 -14.60 21.20
C ARG A 177 15.81 -14.72 19.68
N ALA A 178 16.51 -13.87 18.91
CA ALA A 178 16.53 -13.95 17.46
C ALA A 178 17.14 -15.27 16.96
N LYS A 179 18.30 -15.68 17.51
CA LYS A 179 18.93 -16.97 17.18
C LYS A 179 18.03 -18.15 17.54
N LYS A 180 17.32 -18.09 18.68
CA LYS A 180 16.37 -19.14 19.08
C LYS A 180 15.17 -19.21 18.13
N ALA A 181 14.65 -18.07 17.68
CA ALA A 181 13.58 -18.00 16.70
C ALA A 181 14.03 -18.54 15.33
N GLU A 182 15.25 -18.20 14.89
CA GLU A 182 15.85 -18.73 13.65
C GLU A 182 15.99 -20.25 13.70
N ARG A 183 16.52 -20.80 14.81
CA ARG A 183 16.61 -22.26 15.02
C ARG A 183 15.24 -22.93 15.06
N ALA A 184 14.23 -22.28 15.65
CA ALA A 184 12.87 -22.81 15.68
C ALA A 184 12.19 -22.76 14.30
N GLY A 185 12.48 -21.73 13.49
CA GLY A 185 12.03 -21.61 12.11
C GLY A 185 12.66 -22.67 11.20
N ALA A 186 13.98 -22.88 11.31
CA ALA A 186 14.69 -23.91 10.55
C ALA A 186 14.16 -25.32 10.84
N ARG A 187 13.86 -25.63 12.11
CA ARG A 187 13.32 -26.95 12.51
C ARG A 187 11.87 -27.20 12.06
N LYS A 188 11.12 -26.15 11.67
CA LYS A 188 9.75 -26.27 11.13
C LYS A 188 9.71 -26.34 9.60
N GLN A 189 10.83 -26.09 8.91
CA GLN A 189 10.88 -26.18 7.44
C GLN A 189 11.01 -27.61 6.92
N ASP A 190 11.47 -28.57 7.73
CA ASP A 190 11.66 -29.97 7.32
C ASP A 190 10.36 -30.76 7.09
N GLY A 191 9.19 -30.19 7.41
CA GLY A 191 7.88 -30.79 7.14
C GLY A 191 7.10 -30.15 5.99
N ARG A 192 7.63 -29.11 5.33
CA ARG A 192 6.92 -28.47 4.22
C ARG A 192 7.16 -29.25 2.93
N PRO A 193 6.11 -29.49 2.12
CA PRO A 193 6.29 -30.14 0.83
C PRO A 193 7.25 -29.33 -0.04
N ARG A 194 8.28 -30.00 -0.55
CA ARG A 194 9.25 -29.45 -1.50
C ARG A 194 8.85 -29.95 -2.88
N TRP A 195 8.62 -29.03 -3.80
CA TRP A 195 8.20 -29.33 -5.16
C TRP A 195 9.33 -29.09 -6.13
N LYS A 196 9.38 -29.90 -7.17
CA LYS A 196 10.13 -29.63 -8.39
C LYS A 196 9.12 -29.25 -9.46
N THR A 197 9.19 -28.00 -9.91
CA THR A 197 8.31 -27.49 -10.95
C THR A 197 9.00 -27.62 -12.30
N ARG A 198 8.25 -28.08 -13.31
CA ARG A 198 8.61 -27.97 -14.72
C ARG A 198 7.49 -27.20 -15.40
N ALA A 199 7.84 -26.20 -16.19
CA ALA A 199 6.88 -25.41 -16.93
C ALA A 199 7.36 -25.30 -18.38
N ALA A 200 6.41 -25.27 -19.31
CA ALA A 200 6.66 -24.99 -20.70
C ALA A 200 5.54 -24.11 -21.26
N GLU A 201 5.95 -23.24 -22.17
CA GLU A 201 5.09 -22.47 -23.05
C GLU A 201 5.34 -22.99 -24.46
N VAL A 202 4.31 -23.51 -25.10
CA VAL A 202 4.41 -24.15 -26.42
C VAL A 202 3.38 -23.54 -27.35
N VAL A 203 3.78 -23.37 -28.62
CA VAL A 203 2.92 -22.82 -29.66
C VAL A 203 2.69 -23.89 -30.71
N GLY A 204 1.48 -24.43 -30.74
CA GLY A 204 1.00 -25.37 -31.75
C GLY A 204 0.69 -24.66 -33.04
N ARG A 205 1.43 -25.04 -34.10
CA ARG A 205 1.27 -24.44 -35.43
C ARG A 205 0.74 -25.43 -36.43
N VAL A 206 -0.07 -24.93 -37.37
CA VAL A 206 -0.53 -25.73 -38.49
C VAL A 206 0.68 -26.11 -39.36
N PRO A 207 0.89 -27.41 -39.64
CA PRO A 207 1.95 -27.82 -40.56
C PRO A 207 1.79 -27.20 -41.94
N VAL A 208 2.90 -27.00 -42.64
CA VAL A 208 2.90 -26.49 -44.01
C VAL A 208 3.14 -27.59 -45.04
N ASP A 209 2.56 -27.42 -46.23
CA ASP A 209 2.89 -28.23 -47.40
C ASP A 209 4.27 -27.89 -47.98
N GLY A 210 4.67 -28.59 -49.04
CA GLY A 210 5.95 -28.34 -49.73
C GLY A 210 6.05 -26.97 -50.40
N ALA A 211 4.95 -26.21 -50.51
CA ALA A 211 4.92 -24.84 -51.00
C ALA A 211 4.90 -23.80 -49.86
N GLY A 212 5.00 -24.23 -48.60
CA GLY A 212 4.97 -23.35 -47.42
C GLY A 212 3.57 -22.87 -47.04
N ARG A 213 2.51 -23.47 -47.57
CA ARG A 213 1.13 -23.10 -47.24
C ARG A 213 0.60 -23.96 -46.11
N ALA A 214 -0.19 -23.36 -45.21
CA ALA A 214 -0.86 -24.12 -44.16
C ALA A 214 -1.70 -25.26 -44.75
N LEU A 215 -1.57 -26.47 -44.19
CA LEU A 215 -2.45 -27.58 -44.52
C LEU A 215 -3.89 -27.23 -44.13
N HIS A 216 -4.86 -27.74 -44.90
CA HIS A 216 -6.30 -27.49 -44.69
C HIS A 216 -6.66 -25.99 -44.60
N SER A 217 -6.08 -25.17 -45.47
CA SER A 217 -6.33 -23.71 -45.52
C SER A 217 -7.82 -23.35 -45.44
N GLY A 218 -8.18 -22.54 -44.44
CA GLY A 218 -9.55 -22.10 -44.17
C GLY A 218 -10.44 -23.06 -43.38
N ASP A 219 -9.99 -24.28 -43.08
CA ASP A 219 -10.72 -25.25 -42.26
C ASP A 219 -10.24 -25.20 -40.81
N VAL A 220 -10.92 -24.39 -39.98
CA VAL A 220 -10.58 -24.17 -38.57
C VAL A 220 -10.55 -25.48 -37.79
N VAL A 221 -11.47 -26.42 -38.07
CA VAL A 221 -11.56 -27.68 -37.30
C VAL A 221 -10.35 -28.57 -37.57
N ALA A 222 -10.00 -28.76 -38.85
CA ALA A 222 -8.85 -29.56 -39.23
C ALA A 222 -7.53 -28.94 -38.75
N GLN A 223 -7.40 -27.61 -38.85
CA GLN A 223 -6.20 -26.91 -38.41
C GLN A 223 -6.03 -26.92 -36.89
N LEU A 224 -7.12 -26.74 -36.13
CA LEU A 224 -7.09 -26.79 -34.67
C LEU A 224 -6.61 -28.16 -34.19
N GLN A 225 -7.10 -29.25 -34.79
CA GLN A 225 -6.63 -30.60 -34.47
C GLN A 225 -5.13 -30.77 -34.71
N LEU A 226 -4.62 -30.24 -35.83
CA LEU A 226 -3.18 -30.30 -36.15
C LEU A 226 -2.34 -29.48 -35.16
N CYS A 227 -2.82 -28.31 -34.75
CA CYS A 227 -2.17 -27.52 -33.70
C CYS A 227 -2.09 -28.29 -32.38
N LEU A 228 -3.17 -28.95 -31.95
CA LEU A 228 -3.18 -29.75 -30.71
C LEU A 228 -2.24 -30.97 -30.79
N ASP A 229 -2.15 -31.62 -31.95
CA ASP A 229 -1.21 -32.73 -32.16
C ASP A 229 0.26 -32.26 -32.10
N ASP A 230 0.55 -31.06 -32.59
CA ASP A 230 1.87 -30.43 -32.47
C ASP A 230 2.18 -30.02 -31.02
N VAL A 231 1.23 -29.39 -30.31
CA VAL A 231 1.33 -29.10 -28.86
C VAL A 231 1.70 -30.36 -28.08
N ARG A 232 0.98 -31.47 -28.30
CA ARG A 232 1.28 -32.75 -27.65
C ARG A 232 2.73 -33.17 -27.89
N SER A 233 3.17 -33.11 -29.14
CA SER A 233 4.54 -33.49 -29.55
C SER A 233 5.61 -32.57 -28.94
N GLN A 234 5.28 -31.30 -28.69
CA GLN A 234 6.16 -30.33 -28.01
C GLN A 234 6.22 -30.60 -26.51
N LEU A 235 5.09 -30.79 -25.84
CA LEU A 235 5.03 -31.10 -24.40
C LEU A 235 5.76 -32.40 -24.06
N GLU A 236 5.62 -33.44 -24.90
CA GLU A 236 6.34 -34.71 -24.71
C GLU A 236 7.87 -34.52 -24.70
N ARG A 237 8.40 -33.60 -25.53
CA ARG A 237 9.83 -33.26 -25.55
C ARG A 237 10.28 -32.59 -24.25
N GLU A 238 9.41 -31.78 -23.66
CA GLU A 238 9.62 -31.13 -22.36
C GLU A 238 9.31 -32.06 -21.16
N ARG A 239 8.95 -33.32 -21.43
CA ARG A 239 8.52 -34.30 -20.42
C ARG A 239 7.32 -33.82 -19.60
N LEU A 240 6.40 -33.16 -20.29
CA LEU A 240 5.07 -32.78 -19.81
C LEU A 240 4.03 -33.60 -20.58
N SER A 241 2.85 -33.71 -19.99
CA SER A 241 1.69 -34.36 -20.57
C SER A 241 0.59 -33.34 -20.83
N LEU A 242 -0.45 -33.75 -21.55
CA LEU A 242 -1.63 -32.91 -21.77
C LEU A 242 -2.37 -32.60 -20.45
N ALA A 243 -2.27 -33.46 -19.43
CA ALA A 243 -2.84 -33.21 -18.11
C ALA A 243 -2.16 -32.04 -17.36
N ASP A 244 -0.93 -31.69 -17.75
CA ASP A 244 -0.18 -30.59 -17.14
C ASP A 244 -0.56 -29.22 -17.73
N ILE A 245 -1.40 -29.20 -18.76
CA ILE A 245 -1.92 -27.97 -19.37
C ILE A 245 -2.85 -27.27 -18.37
N HIS A 246 -2.57 -26.00 -18.09
CA HIS A 246 -3.42 -25.16 -17.26
C HIS A 246 -4.07 -24.01 -18.01
N GLU A 247 -3.61 -23.70 -19.21
CA GLU A 247 -4.16 -22.63 -20.04
C GLU A 247 -3.94 -22.92 -21.52
N ILE A 248 -4.96 -22.65 -22.33
CA ILE A 248 -4.93 -22.69 -23.78
C ILE A 248 -5.43 -21.35 -24.33
N ALA A 249 -4.60 -20.64 -25.08
CA ALA A 249 -4.99 -19.45 -25.82
C ALA A 249 -5.10 -19.77 -27.32
N VAL A 250 -6.30 -19.59 -27.88
CA VAL A 250 -6.59 -19.86 -29.29
C VAL A 250 -6.59 -18.54 -30.05
N ARG A 251 -5.54 -18.29 -30.84
CA ARG A 251 -5.47 -17.13 -31.74
C ARG A 251 -6.14 -17.51 -33.07
N THR A 252 -7.07 -16.70 -33.57
CA THR A 252 -7.85 -17.05 -34.77
C THR A 252 -8.26 -15.84 -35.60
N SER A 253 -8.30 -16.01 -36.92
CA SER A 253 -8.88 -15.04 -37.86
C SER A 253 -10.34 -15.33 -38.23
N ASP A 254 -10.90 -16.46 -37.75
CA ASP A 254 -12.31 -16.84 -37.91
C ASP A 254 -12.90 -17.23 -36.54
N PHE A 255 -13.14 -16.19 -35.73
CA PHE A 255 -13.64 -16.35 -34.37
C PHE A 255 -14.97 -17.13 -34.27
N PRO A 256 -16.00 -16.90 -35.12
CA PRO A 256 -17.23 -17.70 -35.06
C PRO A 256 -16.98 -19.20 -35.24
N ALA A 257 -16.12 -19.58 -36.19
CA ALA A 257 -15.81 -20.99 -36.43
C ALA A 257 -14.97 -21.61 -35.30
N ALA A 258 -13.99 -20.87 -34.76
CA ALA A 258 -13.17 -21.33 -33.63
C ALA A 258 -13.99 -21.46 -32.34
N ARG A 259 -14.83 -20.48 -32.03
CA ARG A 259 -15.71 -20.50 -30.85
C ARG A 259 -16.71 -21.66 -30.91
N ALA A 260 -17.20 -22.02 -32.10
CA ALA A 260 -18.05 -23.21 -32.26
C ALA A 260 -17.34 -24.52 -31.86
N GLN A 261 -16.00 -24.52 -31.77
CA GLN A 261 -15.20 -25.66 -31.29
C GLN A 261 -14.88 -25.61 -29.80
N ALA A 262 -15.31 -24.59 -29.05
CA ALA A 262 -15.01 -24.47 -27.62
C ALA A 262 -15.46 -25.70 -26.81
N GLU A 263 -16.64 -26.25 -27.10
CA GLU A 263 -17.11 -27.48 -26.44
C GLU A 263 -16.28 -28.72 -26.80
N VAL A 264 -15.77 -28.78 -28.03
CA VAL A 264 -14.91 -29.88 -28.49
C VAL A 264 -13.57 -29.80 -27.76
N LEU A 265 -12.99 -28.59 -27.66
CA LEU A 265 -11.77 -28.33 -26.90
C LEU A 265 -11.95 -28.67 -25.41
N GLY A 266 -13.04 -28.25 -24.80
CA GLY A 266 -13.34 -28.59 -23.40
C GLY A 266 -13.50 -30.10 -23.18
N ARG A 267 -14.14 -30.82 -24.10
CA ARG A 267 -14.19 -32.29 -24.04
C ARG A 267 -12.80 -32.91 -24.18
N TRP A 268 -12.00 -32.43 -25.13
CA TRP A 268 -10.63 -32.90 -25.33
C TRP A 268 -9.75 -32.64 -24.09
N GLN A 269 -9.86 -31.47 -23.45
CA GLN A 269 -9.16 -31.15 -22.21
C GLN A 269 -9.53 -32.14 -21.09
N ARG A 270 -10.83 -32.37 -20.88
CA ARG A 270 -11.32 -33.35 -19.89
C ARG A 270 -10.82 -34.76 -20.13
N GLU A 271 -10.89 -35.24 -21.37
CA GLU A 271 -10.43 -36.57 -21.75
C GLU A 271 -8.94 -36.80 -21.40
N HIS A 272 -8.15 -35.72 -21.40
CA HIS A 272 -6.73 -35.75 -21.09
C HIS A 272 -6.39 -35.26 -19.68
N GLY A 273 -7.37 -34.91 -18.85
CA GLY A 273 -7.16 -34.38 -17.50
C GLY A 273 -6.53 -32.99 -17.43
N ALA A 274 -6.53 -32.25 -18.53
CA ALA A 274 -6.08 -30.85 -18.59
C ALA A 274 -7.02 -29.94 -17.78
N TRP A 275 -6.54 -28.76 -17.39
CA TRP A 275 -7.43 -27.71 -16.92
C TRP A 275 -8.28 -27.20 -18.08
N GLU A 276 -9.56 -27.01 -17.84
CA GLU A 276 -10.50 -26.51 -18.84
C GLU A 276 -10.34 -25.01 -19.14
N ARG A 277 -9.20 -24.36 -18.93
CA ARG A 277 -9.07 -22.92 -19.16
C ARG A 277 -8.72 -22.63 -20.62
N THR A 278 -9.67 -22.07 -21.36
CA THR A 278 -9.48 -21.68 -22.77
C THR A 278 -9.86 -20.23 -23.00
N SER A 279 -8.97 -19.47 -23.63
CA SER A 279 -9.23 -18.11 -24.12
C SER A 279 -9.14 -18.05 -25.65
N PHE A 280 -9.82 -17.06 -26.24
CA PHE A 280 -9.81 -16.85 -27.69
C PHE A 280 -9.38 -15.42 -28.01
N GLU A 281 -8.40 -15.28 -28.89
CA GLU A 281 -7.90 -13.99 -29.36
C GLU A 281 -8.16 -13.83 -30.87
N VAL A 282 -8.85 -12.76 -31.25
CA VAL A 282 -9.14 -12.46 -32.65
C VAL A 282 -7.98 -11.69 -33.26
N VAL A 283 -7.44 -12.20 -34.38
CA VAL A 283 -6.33 -11.58 -35.11
C VAL A 283 -6.68 -11.40 -36.58
N ASP A 284 -6.12 -10.38 -37.23
CA ASP A 284 -6.41 -10.09 -38.65
C ASP A 284 -5.90 -11.20 -39.59
N ALA A 285 -4.74 -11.78 -39.28
CA ALA A 285 -4.11 -12.85 -40.06
C ALA A 285 -3.11 -13.63 -39.20
N LEU A 286 -2.88 -14.88 -39.58
CA LEU A 286 -1.87 -15.76 -38.99
C LEU A 286 -0.83 -16.16 -40.03
N GLU A 287 0.40 -16.39 -39.57
CA GLU A 287 1.48 -16.97 -40.36
C GLU A 287 1.59 -18.47 -40.05
N PRO A 288 1.80 -19.32 -41.06
CA PRO A 288 1.95 -19.03 -42.49
C PRO A 288 0.60 -18.74 -43.17
N GLY A 289 0.64 -18.04 -44.30
CA GLY A 289 -0.57 -17.73 -45.08
C GLY A 289 -1.48 -18.94 -45.33
N GLY A 290 -2.76 -18.77 -45.01
CA GLY A 290 -3.78 -19.83 -45.02
C GLY A 290 -4.06 -20.47 -43.65
N ALA A 291 -3.25 -20.18 -42.63
CA ALA A 291 -3.59 -20.49 -41.26
C ALA A 291 -4.76 -19.61 -40.79
N VAL A 292 -5.73 -20.23 -40.14
CA VAL A 292 -6.89 -19.57 -39.52
C VAL A 292 -6.95 -19.79 -38.00
N VAL A 293 -6.06 -20.64 -37.46
CA VAL A 293 -5.91 -20.86 -36.03
C VAL A 293 -4.45 -21.16 -35.65
N GLU A 294 -4.02 -20.65 -34.50
CA GLU A 294 -2.80 -20.99 -33.79
C GLU A 294 -3.17 -21.23 -32.31
N VAL A 295 -2.49 -22.16 -31.66
CA VAL A 295 -2.79 -22.51 -30.26
C VAL A 295 -1.54 -22.31 -29.42
N GLU A 296 -1.62 -21.46 -28.42
CA GLU A 296 -0.60 -21.27 -27.40
C GLU A 296 -1.04 -21.99 -26.13
N VAL A 297 -0.13 -22.72 -25.49
CA VAL A 297 -0.41 -23.53 -24.32
C VAL A 297 0.62 -23.30 -23.25
N HIS A 298 0.14 -23.04 -22.04
CA HIS A 298 0.95 -23.03 -20.83
C HIS A 298 0.69 -24.33 -20.06
N ALA A 299 1.77 -25.05 -19.78
CA ALA A 299 1.75 -26.31 -19.04
C ALA A 299 2.70 -26.23 -17.85
N THR A 300 2.30 -26.79 -16.71
CA THR A 300 3.13 -26.86 -15.51
C THR A 300 2.89 -28.16 -14.76
N HIS A 301 3.97 -28.88 -14.48
CA HIS A 301 3.98 -30.09 -13.68
C HIS A 301 4.69 -29.85 -12.34
N TYR A 302 4.05 -30.28 -11.25
CA TYR A 302 4.63 -30.23 -9.91
C TYR A 302 4.93 -31.65 -9.42
N GLU A 303 6.21 -31.97 -9.27
CA GLU A 303 6.68 -33.25 -8.74
C GLU A 303 7.04 -33.05 -7.25
N LEU A 304 6.34 -33.72 -6.34
CA LEU A 304 6.67 -33.67 -4.91
C LEU A 304 7.99 -34.40 -4.66
N VAL A 305 9.02 -33.68 -4.22
CA VAL A 305 10.36 -34.22 -3.96
C VAL A 305 10.50 -34.70 -2.51
N ALA A 306 9.85 -34.03 -1.56
CA ALA A 306 9.88 -34.37 -0.14
C ALA A 306 8.72 -33.72 0.63
N GLY A 307 8.33 -34.29 1.76
CA GLY A 307 7.23 -33.81 2.62
C GLY A 307 5.94 -34.59 2.41
N GLU A 308 4.96 -34.39 3.29
CA GLU A 308 3.61 -34.93 3.14
C GLU A 308 2.75 -33.91 2.39
N LEU A 309 1.91 -34.39 1.47
CA LEU A 309 0.89 -33.54 0.86
C LEU A 309 -0.06 -33.09 1.96
N PRO A 310 -0.46 -31.81 1.99
CA PRO A 310 -1.66 -31.47 2.74
C PRO A 310 -2.79 -32.36 2.20
N GLU A 311 -3.55 -32.98 3.09
CA GLU A 311 -4.77 -33.69 2.70
C GLU A 311 -5.69 -32.65 2.05
N THR A 312 -5.65 -32.55 0.72
CA THR A 312 -6.66 -31.81 -0.03
C THR A 312 -7.91 -32.66 0.05
N THR A 313 -8.89 -32.23 0.85
CA THR A 313 -10.24 -32.74 0.72
C THR A 313 -10.63 -32.60 -0.74
N PRO A 314 -10.97 -33.70 -1.44
CA PRO A 314 -11.37 -33.60 -2.84
C PRO A 314 -12.55 -32.63 -2.94
N ASN A 315 -12.42 -31.66 -3.84
CA ASN A 315 -13.47 -30.71 -4.14
C ASN A 315 -14.77 -31.48 -4.45
N THR A 316 -15.86 -31.10 -3.79
CA THR A 316 -17.11 -31.85 -3.86
C THR A 316 -18.05 -31.22 -4.88
N SER A 317 -18.54 -32.01 -5.83
CA SER A 317 -19.52 -31.59 -6.85
C SER A 317 -20.81 -31.06 -6.23
N VAL A 318 -21.49 -30.12 -6.89
CA VAL A 318 -22.79 -29.62 -6.45
C VAL A 318 -23.86 -30.72 -6.52
N PRO A 319 -24.53 -31.06 -5.41
CA PRO A 319 -25.66 -31.99 -5.40
C PRO A 319 -26.78 -31.58 -6.36
N GLU A 320 -27.34 -32.55 -7.09
CA GLU A 320 -28.38 -32.31 -8.13
C GLU A 320 -29.58 -31.49 -7.63
N HIS A 321 -29.99 -31.70 -6.37
CA HIS A 321 -31.14 -31.01 -5.78
C HIS A 321 -30.92 -29.50 -5.54
N LEU A 322 -29.66 -29.03 -5.53
CA LEU A 322 -29.31 -27.61 -5.34
C LEU A 322 -29.16 -26.87 -6.68
N ARG A 323 -28.82 -27.60 -7.75
CA ARG A 323 -28.51 -27.03 -9.08
C ARG A 323 -29.58 -26.09 -9.63
N PRO A 324 -30.91 -26.36 -9.53
CA PRO A 324 -31.93 -25.46 -10.08
C PRO A 324 -31.96 -24.09 -9.40
N ALA A 325 -31.79 -24.03 -8.07
CA ALA A 325 -31.83 -22.78 -7.32
C ALA A 325 -30.56 -21.95 -7.60
N LEU A 326 -29.39 -22.60 -7.61
CA LEU A 326 -28.13 -21.97 -8.01
C LEU A 326 -28.19 -21.44 -9.44
N ARG A 327 -28.72 -22.23 -10.39
CA ARG A 327 -28.88 -21.82 -11.79
C ARG A 327 -29.67 -20.53 -11.91
N ALA A 328 -30.79 -20.40 -11.20
CA ALA A 328 -31.62 -19.21 -11.26
C ALA A 328 -30.86 -17.94 -10.82
N GLU A 329 -30.04 -18.05 -9.77
CA GLU A 329 -29.22 -16.93 -9.27
C GLU A 329 -28.03 -16.59 -10.18
N LEU A 330 -27.34 -17.60 -10.72
CA LEU A 330 -26.24 -17.38 -11.67
C LEU A 330 -26.75 -16.79 -12.98
N ASP A 331 -27.92 -17.21 -13.47
CA ASP A 331 -28.54 -16.63 -14.66
C ASP A 331 -28.98 -15.18 -14.41
N ALA A 332 -29.43 -14.84 -13.19
CA ALA A 332 -29.73 -13.48 -12.78
C ALA A 332 -28.46 -12.61 -12.72
N LEU A 333 -27.37 -13.15 -12.17
CA LEU A 333 -26.06 -12.51 -12.17
C LEU A 333 -25.57 -12.22 -13.61
N ALA A 334 -25.66 -13.21 -14.50
CA ALA A 334 -25.22 -13.07 -15.89
C ALA A 334 -26.04 -12.04 -16.70
N ARG A 335 -27.33 -11.86 -16.37
CA ARG A 335 -28.17 -10.80 -16.97
C ARG A 335 -27.92 -9.41 -16.39
N GLY A 336 -27.16 -9.31 -15.31
CA GLY A 336 -26.93 -8.07 -14.58
C GLY A 336 -28.04 -7.69 -13.59
N ASP A 337 -28.92 -8.62 -13.22
CA ASP A 337 -30.01 -8.40 -12.24
C ASP A 337 -29.47 -8.27 -10.80
N ARG A 338 -28.16 -8.49 -10.61
CA ARG A 338 -27.45 -8.51 -9.32
C ARG A 338 -26.27 -7.49 -9.31
N PRO A 339 -26.53 -6.17 -9.45
CA PRO A 339 -25.48 -5.17 -9.68
C PRO A 339 -24.45 -5.10 -8.54
N ASP A 340 -24.85 -5.36 -7.30
CA ASP A 340 -23.94 -5.35 -6.14
C ASP A 340 -22.83 -6.42 -6.22
N HIS A 341 -22.99 -7.43 -7.08
CA HIS A 341 -22.03 -8.52 -7.29
C HIS A 341 -21.23 -8.38 -8.60
N LEU A 342 -21.44 -7.31 -9.37
CA LEU A 342 -20.77 -7.12 -10.66
C LEU A 342 -19.46 -6.33 -10.57
N TYR A 343 -19.11 -5.77 -9.41
CA TYR A 343 -17.88 -4.97 -9.27
C TYR A 343 -16.64 -5.69 -9.80
N TRP A 344 -16.41 -6.94 -9.37
CA TRP A 344 -15.25 -7.71 -9.83
C TRP A 344 -15.37 -8.19 -11.27
N VAL A 345 -16.58 -8.26 -11.82
CA VAL A 345 -16.83 -8.58 -13.23
C VAL A 345 -16.45 -7.38 -14.10
N GLU A 346 -16.84 -6.17 -13.68
CA GLU A 346 -16.54 -4.90 -14.36
C GLU A 346 -15.04 -4.55 -14.30
N GLU A 347 -14.35 -4.91 -13.21
CA GLU A 347 -12.91 -4.70 -13.03
C GLU A 347 -12.05 -5.90 -13.47
N TYR A 348 -12.66 -6.91 -14.12
CA TYR A 348 -11.93 -8.09 -14.59
C TYR A 348 -11.19 -7.80 -15.90
N GLY A 349 -9.86 -7.74 -15.83
CA GLY A 349 -9.03 -7.35 -16.98
C GLY A 349 -9.09 -5.84 -17.26
N ASP A 350 -8.56 -5.41 -18.41
CA ASP A 350 -8.46 -3.98 -18.74
C ASP A 350 -9.81 -3.35 -19.15
N ASP A 351 -10.73 -4.16 -19.69
CA ASP A 351 -12.02 -3.71 -20.25
C ASP A 351 -13.25 -4.24 -19.47
N GLY A 352 -13.03 -5.00 -18.39
CA GLY A 352 -14.07 -5.77 -17.72
C GLY A 352 -14.45 -7.06 -18.48
N ALA A 353 -15.31 -7.86 -17.87
CA ALA A 353 -15.84 -9.09 -18.45
C ALA A 353 -17.35 -9.06 -18.64
N THR A 354 -17.83 -9.83 -19.61
CA THR A 354 -19.25 -10.15 -19.76
C THR A 354 -19.48 -11.59 -19.35
N LEU A 355 -20.27 -11.83 -18.30
CA LEU A 355 -20.68 -13.18 -17.89
C LEU A 355 -21.61 -13.80 -18.93
N VAL A 356 -21.45 -15.10 -19.18
CA VAL A 356 -22.39 -15.88 -20.01
C VAL A 356 -23.34 -16.70 -19.12
N VAL A 357 -24.37 -17.28 -19.72
CA VAL A 357 -25.14 -18.34 -19.04
C VAL A 357 -24.18 -19.49 -18.73
N GLN A 358 -24.07 -19.82 -17.44
CA GLN A 358 -23.08 -20.77 -16.96
C GLN A 358 -23.40 -22.18 -17.50
N PRO A 359 -22.41 -22.93 -18.03
CA PRO A 359 -22.66 -24.24 -18.64
C PRO A 359 -23.08 -25.30 -17.59
N GLU A 360 -23.52 -26.48 -18.04
CA GLU A 360 -23.77 -27.62 -17.12
C GLU A 360 -22.50 -28.16 -16.48
N ALA A 361 -21.33 -27.95 -17.10
CA ALA A 361 -20.04 -28.38 -16.58
C ALA A 361 -19.66 -27.68 -15.26
N ILE A 362 -20.25 -26.53 -14.94
CA ILE A 362 -19.94 -25.78 -13.71
C ILE A 362 -20.15 -26.62 -12.44
N TRP A 363 -21.14 -27.52 -12.42
CA TRP A 363 -21.52 -28.25 -11.20
C TRP A 363 -20.51 -29.30 -10.76
N ASP A 364 -19.76 -29.82 -11.71
CA ASP A 364 -18.81 -30.91 -11.55
C ASP A 364 -17.39 -30.44 -11.89
N HIS A 365 -17.19 -29.12 -12.03
CA HIS A 365 -15.89 -28.54 -12.34
C HIS A 365 -14.93 -28.74 -11.18
N ARG A 366 -13.64 -28.96 -11.48
CA ARG A 366 -12.64 -29.29 -10.45
C ARG A 366 -12.38 -28.18 -9.43
N GLU A 367 -12.71 -26.93 -9.74
CA GLU A 367 -12.65 -25.80 -8.80
C GLU A 367 -13.93 -25.59 -8.00
N THR A 368 -15.00 -26.31 -8.35
CA THR A 368 -16.24 -26.24 -7.60
C THR A 368 -16.11 -26.99 -6.30
N ASP A 369 -16.45 -26.33 -5.19
CA ASP A 369 -16.46 -26.96 -3.89
C ASP A 369 -17.79 -26.70 -3.18
N ALA A 370 -18.58 -27.76 -3.03
CA ALA A 370 -19.86 -27.75 -2.33
C ALA A 370 -19.73 -28.49 -0.99
N SER A 371 -19.82 -27.76 0.12
CA SER A 371 -19.74 -28.33 1.46
C SER A 371 -21.01 -28.05 2.25
N GLN A 372 -21.56 -29.09 2.88
CA GLN A 372 -22.65 -28.94 3.82
C GLN A 372 -22.08 -28.48 5.18
N GLN A 373 -22.68 -27.44 5.75
CA GLN A 373 -22.32 -26.89 7.05
C GLN A 373 -23.01 -27.66 8.19
N ASP A 374 -22.53 -27.46 9.42
CA ASP A 374 -23.06 -28.14 10.63
C ASP A 374 -24.55 -27.82 10.89
N ASP A 375 -25.03 -26.67 10.43
CA ASP A 375 -26.44 -26.27 10.55
C ASP A 375 -27.33 -26.83 9.42
N GLY A 376 -26.75 -27.55 8.47
CA GLY A 376 -27.40 -28.17 7.32
C GLY A 376 -27.52 -27.27 6.08
N SER A 377 -27.12 -26.00 6.16
CA SER A 377 -26.94 -25.13 5.00
C SER A 377 -25.80 -25.62 4.10
N TRP A 378 -25.71 -25.07 2.89
CA TRP A 378 -24.62 -25.37 1.97
C TRP A 378 -23.79 -24.13 1.69
N TRP A 379 -22.48 -24.29 1.66
CA TRP A 379 -21.53 -23.34 1.11
C TRP A 379 -21.00 -23.89 -0.21
N VAL A 380 -21.10 -23.10 -1.27
CA VAL A 380 -20.71 -23.51 -2.62
C VAL A 380 -19.83 -22.44 -3.23
N VAL A 381 -18.62 -22.82 -3.65
CA VAL A 381 -17.74 -21.98 -4.47
C VAL A 381 -17.81 -22.47 -5.90
N LEU A 382 -18.09 -21.57 -6.84
CA LEU A 382 -18.31 -21.89 -8.25
C LEU A 382 -17.45 -20.98 -9.16
N PRO A 383 -16.64 -21.53 -10.07
CA PRO A 383 -15.99 -20.72 -11.09
C PRO A 383 -17.01 -20.16 -12.07
N LEU A 384 -16.72 -19.02 -12.69
CA LEU A 384 -17.61 -18.33 -13.61
C LEU A 384 -17.04 -18.34 -15.04
N TRP A 385 -17.93 -18.46 -16.02
CA TRP A 385 -17.63 -18.37 -17.45
C TRP A 385 -17.97 -16.97 -17.95
N THR A 386 -17.09 -16.43 -18.79
CA THR A 386 -17.26 -15.15 -19.48
C THR A 386 -17.36 -15.38 -20.98
N GLU A 387 -17.57 -14.32 -21.76
CA GLU A 387 -17.55 -14.40 -23.23
C GLU A 387 -16.17 -14.77 -23.80
N LEU A 388 -15.10 -14.48 -23.05
CA LEU A 388 -13.71 -14.61 -23.49
C LEU A 388 -12.95 -15.76 -22.82
N GLU A 389 -13.37 -16.15 -21.61
CA GLU A 389 -12.70 -17.17 -20.79
C GLU A 389 -13.70 -18.21 -20.28
N CYS A 390 -13.29 -19.46 -20.34
CA CYS A 390 -14.09 -20.61 -19.94
C CYS A 390 -13.19 -21.59 -19.19
N PRO A 391 -13.39 -21.83 -17.87
CA PRO A 391 -13.82 -20.80 -16.91
C PRO A 391 -12.80 -19.65 -16.84
N SER A 392 -13.21 -18.50 -16.28
CA SER A 392 -12.31 -17.40 -15.94
C SER A 392 -11.76 -17.55 -14.51
N ASP A 393 -10.89 -16.64 -14.07
CA ASP A 393 -10.47 -16.56 -12.66
C ASP A 393 -11.56 -16.00 -11.73
N LEU A 394 -12.73 -15.64 -12.26
CA LEU A 394 -13.84 -15.19 -11.43
C LEU A 394 -14.53 -16.39 -10.77
N SER A 395 -14.86 -16.24 -9.50
CA SER A 395 -15.62 -17.22 -8.73
C SER A 395 -16.73 -16.56 -7.93
N ALA A 396 -17.85 -17.26 -7.81
CA ALA A 396 -18.97 -16.90 -6.94
C ALA A 396 -18.93 -17.76 -5.68
N GLU A 397 -19.01 -17.10 -4.51
CA GLU A 397 -19.24 -17.76 -3.23
C GLU A 397 -20.72 -17.66 -2.88
N VAL A 398 -21.34 -18.79 -2.65
CA VAL A 398 -22.79 -18.91 -2.53
C VAL A 398 -23.16 -19.70 -1.29
N GLU A 399 -24.11 -19.18 -0.52
CA GLU A 399 -24.75 -19.90 0.58
C GLU A 399 -26.16 -20.32 0.17
N ILE A 400 -26.57 -21.53 0.56
CA ILE A 400 -27.93 -22.04 0.40
C ILE A 400 -28.45 -22.41 1.77
N ASP A 401 -29.45 -21.68 2.25
CA ASP A 401 -30.03 -21.92 3.56
C ASP A 401 -30.93 -23.18 3.57
N LEU A 402 -31.43 -23.55 4.76
CA LEU A 402 -32.33 -24.69 4.95
C LEU A 402 -33.68 -24.57 4.21
N SER A 403 -34.07 -23.37 3.79
CA SER A 403 -35.26 -23.15 2.98
C SER A 403 -35.02 -23.35 1.49
N GLY A 404 -33.76 -23.53 1.08
CA GLY A 404 -33.33 -23.55 -0.31
C GLY A 404 -33.14 -22.14 -0.90
N THR A 405 -33.16 -21.09 -0.07
CA THR A 405 -32.87 -19.73 -0.53
C THR A 405 -31.37 -19.60 -0.79
N VAL A 406 -31.03 -19.10 -1.97
CA VAL A 406 -29.66 -18.95 -2.44
C VAL A 406 -29.23 -17.50 -2.28
N ILE A 407 -28.07 -17.28 -1.67
CA ILE A 407 -27.45 -15.97 -1.45
C ILE A 407 -26.05 -16.00 -2.03
N ILE A 408 -25.80 -15.21 -3.07
CA ILE A 408 -24.45 -14.93 -3.54
C ILE A 408 -23.83 -13.94 -2.55
N HIS A 409 -22.79 -14.35 -1.84
CA HIS A 409 -22.09 -13.47 -0.88
C HIS A 409 -21.15 -12.54 -1.60
N THR A 410 -20.36 -13.10 -2.51
CA THR A 410 -19.38 -12.34 -3.28
C THR A 410 -19.10 -13.01 -4.62
N VAL A 411 -18.71 -12.19 -5.58
CA VAL A 411 -17.96 -12.61 -6.77
C VAL A 411 -16.55 -12.05 -6.60
N HIS A 412 -15.50 -12.80 -6.89
CA HIS A 412 -14.12 -12.34 -6.73
C HIS A 412 -13.16 -13.07 -7.68
N ILE A 413 -11.92 -12.58 -7.79
CA ILE A 413 -10.85 -13.22 -8.54
C ILE A 413 -10.12 -14.21 -7.61
N MET A 414 -9.99 -15.47 -8.05
CA MET A 414 -9.34 -16.56 -7.29
C MET A 414 -7.81 -16.45 -7.19
#